data_AF-H1Z0E9-F1
#
_entry.id   AF-H1Z0E9-F1
#
_cell.length_a   1.000
_cell.length_b   1.000
_cell.length_c   1.000
_cell.angle_alpha   90.00
_cell.angle_beta   90.00
_cell.angle_gamma   90.00
#
_symmetry.space_group_name_H-M   'P 1'
#
loop_
_entity.id
_entity.type
_entity.pdbx_description
1 polymer ?
#
loop_
_entity_poly.entity_id
_entity_poly.type
_entity_poly.pdbx_seq_one_letter_code
_entity_poly.pdbx_strand_id
1 'polypeptide(L)'
;MGLKGIGWIPNLNGDISLSNPFVRKKSLFTEENELINIDLDKLRTGGTDDENFLTLKYPLFETGENSNMPGLFIFSLKNKNQHINSVHIFQNASFTDGNPELLRIATVKVENINPKGLITLKMVYFFLSDDGKNSEIILNIKKTVMGKAFEILREIYHTHTHHTPEMTESSSIMTRLYYVETEKEACERVVQWYLDKIRYYHEWIPDYLKMVGNKLKNEKSIAKNRLKYMSVAEKFIRQAKGEYLYGQNFVTYFYGNDTNESNMLPKIFENAIMSVDILAQELKNIYSNVCVEETLQINESMKRISIYVGIIALLTLLATAATFIVQMEYDSLYSFISASFDTIKGFLA
;
A
#
# COMPACT_ATOMS: atom_id res chain seq x y z
N MET A 1 21.64 -28.70 16.53
CA MET A 1 21.97 -27.58 15.61
C MET A 1 20.89 -26.52 15.75
N GLY A 2 21.24 -25.22 15.78
CA GLY A 2 20.26 -24.13 15.91
C GLY A 2 19.50 -23.87 14.60
N LEU A 3 18.25 -23.40 14.68
CA LEU A 3 17.44 -23.07 13.51
C LEU A 3 18.10 -21.95 12.71
N LYS A 4 18.33 -22.19 11.41
CA LYS A 4 18.96 -21.26 10.47
C LYS A 4 17.96 -20.89 9.38
N GLY A 5 18.00 -19.65 8.92
CA GLY A 5 17.18 -19.16 7.82
C GLY A 5 17.95 -18.13 7.00
N ILE A 6 17.70 -18.12 5.70
CA ILE A 6 18.32 -17.21 4.74
C ILE A 6 17.22 -16.44 4.03
N GLY A 7 17.37 -15.12 3.96
CA GLY A 7 16.42 -14.24 3.29
C GLY A 7 17.13 -13.15 2.50
N TRP A 8 16.40 -12.49 1.60
CA TRP A 8 16.96 -11.42 0.78
C TRP A 8 16.33 -10.07 1.12
N ILE A 9 17.18 -9.08 1.36
CA ILE A 9 16.79 -7.68 1.54
C ILE A 9 17.41 -6.89 0.38
N PRO A 10 16.59 -6.24 -0.46
CA PRO A 10 17.12 -5.49 -1.58
C PRO A 10 17.87 -4.23 -1.12
N ASN A 11 18.87 -3.82 -1.91
CA ASN A 11 19.61 -2.56 -1.75
C ASN A 11 20.25 -2.34 -0.36
N LEU A 12 20.73 -3.42 0.26
CA LEU A 12 21.35 -3.38 1.59
C LEU A 12 22.74 -2.70 1.64
N ASN A 13 23.21 -2.13 0.52
CA ASN A 13 24.49 -1.44 0.40
C ASN A 13 24.51 -0.03 1.04
N GLY A 14 23.43 0.38 1.69
CA GLY A 14 23.36 1.61 2.46
C GLY A 14 23.78 1.41 3.90
N ASP A 15 24.74 2.22 4.35
CA ASP A 15 24.97 2.57 5.74
C ASP A 15 23.63 2.91 6.43
N ILE A 16 23.17 2.18 7.47
CA ILE A 16 22.01 2.59 8.29
C ILE A 16 22.38 3.83 9.11
N SER A 17 22.41 4.99 8.47
CA SER A 17 22.57 6.24 9.20
C SER A 17 21.38 6.39 10.13
N LEU A 18 21.58 6.04 11.40
CA LEU A 18 20.73 6.46 12.51
C LEU A 18 20.93 7.96 12.77
N SER A 19 21.00 8.78 11.72
CA SER A 19 20.78 10.22 11.78
C SER A 19 19.31 10.42 12.15
N ASN A 20 19.03 10.16 13.42
CA ASN A 20 17.86 10.56 14.16
C ASN A 20 16.50 10.26 13.51
N PRO A 21 16.09 8.98 13.37
CA PRO A 21 14.66 8.65 13.28
C PRO A 21 13.92 9.01 14.60
N PHE A 22 14.66 9.31 15.68
CA PHE A 22 14.18 9.48 17.05
C PHE A 22 13.60 10.86 17.41
N VAL A 23 13.40 11.78 16.44
CA VAL A 23 12.72 13.08 16.68
C VAL A 23 11.55 13.34 15.71
N ARG A 24 11.19 12.41 14.82
CA ARG A 24 9.90 12.55 14.09
C ARG A 24 8.74 12.10 14.97
N LYS A 25 8.23 13.10 15.70
CA LYS A 25 6.85 13.33 16.13
C LYS A 25 5.90 12.13 15.95
N LYS A 26 5.36 11.65 17.08
CA LYS A 26 3.98 11.15 17.24
C LYS A 26 3.24 10.94 15.91
N SER A 27 3.22 9.71 15.36
CA SER A 27 2.05 9.23 14.59
C SER A 27 2.06 7.76 14.15
N LEU A 28 3.08 6.93 14.40
CA LEU A 28 2.99 5.48 14.06
C LEU A 28 2.73 4.55 15.24
N PHE A 29 2.61 5.07 16.45
CA PHE A 29 2.27 4.28 17.62
C PHE A 29 1.30 5.06 18.49
N THR A 30 0.10 4.53 18.66
CA THR A 30 -0.93 5.02 19.59
C THR A 30 -0.39 5.09 21.02
N GLU A 31 -0.96 6.00 21.81
CA GLU A 31 -0.43 6.62 23.03
C GLU A 31 -0.22 5.73 24.28
N GLU A 32 0.14 4.45 24.12
CA GLU A 32 0.46 3.55 25.25
C GLU A 32 1.88 2.98 25.09
N ASN A 33 2.87 3.86 25.17
CA ASN A 33 4.27 3.44 25.24
C ASN A 33 4.88 3.88 26.57
N GLU A 34 4.61 3.09 27.61
CA GLU A 34 5.50 3.04 28.77
C GLU A 34 6.92 2.73 28.29
N LEU A 35 7.86 3.59 28.67
CA LEU A 35 9.29 3.32 28.63
C LEU A 35 9.55 2.14 29.57
N ILE A 36 9.59 0.93 29.02
CA ILE A 36 10.00 -0.24 29.80
C ILE A 36 11.50 -0.09 30.05
N ASN A 37 11.88 0.07 31.32
CA ASN A 37 13.24 0.26 31.76
C ASN A 37 13.99 -1.08 31.68
N ILE A 38 14.48 -1.42 30.49
CA ILE A 38 15.27 -2.64 30.28
C ILE A 38 16.71 -2.30 30.67
N ASP A 39 17.24 -3.09 31.61
CA ASP A 39 18.65 -3.09 31.94
C ASP A 39 19.45 -3.60 30.72
N LEU A 40 19.80 -2.67 29.83
CA LEU A 40 20.53 -2.93 28.58
C LEU A 40 21.90 -3.57 28.84
N ASP A 41 22.46 -3.42 30.04
CA ASP A 41 23.73 -4.02 30.41
C ASP A 41 23.63 -5.55 30.50
N LYS A 42 22.43 -6.11 30.77
CA LYS A 42 22.17 -7.56 30.73
C LYS A 42 22.02 -8.12 29.32
N LEU A 43 21.81 -7.26 28.31
CA LEU A 43 21.73 -7.66 26.91
C LEU A 43 23.11 -7.77 26.25
N ARG A 44 24.13 -7.12 26.84
CA ARG A 44 25.53 -7.15 26.37
C ARG A 44 26.11 -8.57 26.50
N THR A 45 25.96 -9.39 25.47
CA THR A 45 26.61 -10.69 25.42
C THR A 45 28.06 -10.52 24.98
N GLY A 46 28.94 -10.14 25.92
CA GLY A 46 30.38 -9.98 25.69
C GLY A 46 30.76 -8.53 25.42
N GLY A 47 31.44 -7.93 26.40
CA GLY A 47 31.67 -6.49 26.47
C GLY A 47 32.48 -5.90 25.32
N THR A 48 31.94 -4.79 24.79
CA THR A 48 32.66 -3.58 24.36
C THR A 48 31.66 -2.42 24.46
N ASP A 49 32.08 -1.26 24.96
CA ASP A 49 31.24 -0.16 25.45
C ASP A 49 30.40 0.63 24.41
N ASP A 50 30.19 0.10 23.21
CA ASP A 50 29.55 0.83 22.10
C ASP A 50 28.56 -0.05 21.31
N GLU A 51 27.57 -0.67 21.98
CA GLU A 51 26.40 -1.26 21.30
C GLU A 51 25.23 -0.26 21.32
N ASN A 52 24.74 0.11 20.14
CA ASN A 52 23.50 0.88 20.00
C ASN A 52 22.31 -0.10 19.93
N PHE A 53 21.19 0.26 20.56
CA PHE A 53 19.98 -0.55 20.57
C PHE A 53 18.81 0.20 19.93
N LEU A 54 18.03 -0.51 19.13
CA LEU A 54 16.74 -0.06 18.59
C LEU A 54 15.64 -0.95 19.15
N THR A 55 14.62 -0.35 19.76
CA THR A 55 13.51 -1.09 20.38
C THR A 55 12.21 -0.84 19.62
N LEU A 56 11.54 -1.91 19.21
CA LEU A 56 10.28 -1.88 18.48
C LEU A 56 9.27 -2.84 19.11
N LYS A 57 8.02 -2.41 19.24
CA LYS A 57 6.91 -3.27 19.68
C LYS A 57 6.14 -3.76 18.45
N TYR A 58 6.06 -5.08 18.28
CA TYR A 58 5.30 -5.71 17.19
C TYR A 58 4.49 -6.90 17.72
N PRO A 59 3.31 -7.19 17.16
CA PRO A 59 2.62 -8.44 17.47
C PRO A 59 3.47 -9.62 17.00
N LEU A 60 3.65 -10.62 17.88
CA LEU A 60 4.42 -11.82 17.56
C LEU A 60 3.62 -12.78 16.66
N PHE A 61 2.30 -12.75 16.76
CA PHE A 61 1.36 -13.60 16.01
C PHE A 61 0.27 -12.73 15.36
N GLU A 62 -0.03 -12.98 14.08
CA GLU A 62 -0.95 -12.15 13.30
C GLU A 62 -2.43 -12.52 13.47
N THR A 63 -2.75 -13.70 14.02
CA THR A 63 -4.13 -14.20 14.18
C THR A 63 -4.30 -15.07 15.44
N GLY A 64 -5.51 -15.05 16.04
CA GLY A 64 -5.92 -15.90 17.18
C GLY A 64 -6.06 -15.15 18.52
N GLU A 65 -6.52 -15.85 19.58
CA GLU A 65 -6.70 -15.28 20.93
C GLU A 65 -5.42 -14.66 21.54
N ASN A 66 -4.26 -15.02 21.00
CA ASN A 66 -2.94 -14.51 21.41
C ASN A 66 -2.41 -13.34 20.55
N SER A 67 -3.20 -12.80 19.61
CA SER A 67 -2.81 -11.65 18.76
C SER A 67 -2.55 -10.35 19.54
N ASN A 68 -3.01 -10.30 20.80
CA ASN A 68 -2.88 -9.14 21.69
C ASN A 68 -1.70 -9.23 22.66
N MET A 69 -0.81 -10.23 22.54
CA MET A 69 0.44 -10.23 23.31
C MET A 69 1.54 -9.55 22.49
N PRO A 70 1.84 -8.24 22.71
CA PRO A 70 2.89 -7.56 21.99
C PRO A 70 4.24 -8.19 22.33
N GLY A 71 4.97 -8.62 21.29
CA GLY A 71 6.38 -8.94 21.41
C GLY A 71 7.19 -7.65 21.41
N LEU A 72 8.15 -7.53 22.32
CA LEU A 72 9.13 -6.47 22.29
C LEU A 72 10.39 -6.96 21.57
N PHE A 73 10.73 -6.32 20.47
CA PHE A 73 11.88 -6.63 19.63
C PHE A 73 12.97 -5.59 19.86
N ILE A 74 14.13 -6.03 20.34
CA ILE A 74 15.29 -5.19 20.59
C ILE A 74 16.39 -5.60 19.62
N PHE A 75 16.78 -4.67 18.75
CA PHE A 75 17.79 -4.85 17.72
C PHE A 75 19.10 -4.27 18.24
N SER A 76 20.14 -5.10 18.35
CA SER A 76 21.48 -4.64 18.70
C SER A 76 22.29 -4.36 17.45
N LEU A 77 23.05 -3.27 17.46
CA LEU A 77 23.93 -2.84 16.39
C LEU A 77 25.39 -3.00 16.84
N LYS A 78 26.23 -3.50 15.94
CA LYS A 78 27.67 -3.53 16.19
C LYS A 78 28.27 -2.18 15.82
N ASN A 79 29.11 -1.63 16.69
CA ASN A 79 29.80 -0.35 16.59
C ASN A 79 30.33 0.06 15.18
N LYS A 80 30.35 1.39 14.88
CA LYS A 80 30.66 2.12 13.61
C LYS A 80 29.99 1.65 12.32
N ASN A 81 29.86 0.35 12.10
CA ASN A 81 29.22 -0.23 10.93
C ASN A 81 27.76 -0.45 11.26
N GLN A 82 26.91 0.38 10.67
CA GLN A 82 25.50 0.54 10.96
C GLN A 82 24.64 -0.68 10.56
N HIS A 83 25.05 -1.90 10.88
CA HIS A 83 24.30 -3.14 10.60
C HIS A 83 23.82 -3.79 11.91
N ILE A 84 22.61 -4.34 11.85
CA ILE A 84 22.00 -5.05 12.96
C ILE A 84 22.73 -6.40 13.13
N ASN A 85 23.17 -6.70 14.35
CA ASN A 85 23.92 -7.91 14.72
C ASN A 85 23.00 -8.97 15.34
N SER A 86 22.03 -8.58 16.15
CA SER A 86 21.03 -9.52 16.66
C SER A 86 19.69 -8.85 16.96
N VAL A 87 18.67 -9.70 17.02
CA VAL A 87 17.30 -9.36 17.43
C VAL A 87 16.97 -10.17 18.66
N HIS A 88 16.75 -9.49 19.78
CA HIS A 88 16.29 -10.05 21.03
C HIS A 88 14.78 -9.86 21.11
N ILE A 89 14.05 -10.92 21.42
CA ILE A 89 12.60 -10.90 21.41
C ILE A 89 12.12 -11.23 22.80
N PHE A 90 11.28 -10.35 23.34
CA PHE A 90 10.72 -10.42 24.67
C PHE A 90 9.21 -10.45 24.62
N GLN A 91 8.60 -11.01 25.66
CA GLN A 91 7.16 -11.03 25.88
C GLN A 91 6.88 -10.69 27.34
N ASN A 92 5.72 -10.10 27.61
CA ASN A 92 5.27 -9.87 28.99
C ASN A 92 5.11 -11.23 29.70
N ALA A 93 5.83 -11.39 30.80
CA ALA A 93 5.80 -12.59 31.64
C ALA A 93 4.80 -12.43 32.80
N SER A 94 4.78 -11.25 33.40
CA SER A 94 4.02 -10.89 34.60
C SER A 94 3.97 -9.37 34.76
N PHE A 95 3.04 -8.87 35.56
CA PHE A 95 3.07 -7.50 36.09
C PHE A 95 3.40 -7.60 37.57
N THR A 96 4.56 -7.07 37.96
CA THR A 96 4.96 -6.96 39.36
C THR A 96 5.00 -5.47 39.69
N ASP A 97 4.18 -5.05 40.66
CA ASP A 97 4.05 -3.64 41.08
C ASP A 97 3.75 -2.66 39.92
N GLY A 98 2.95 -3.07 38.95
CA GLY A 98 2.57 -2.25 37.79
C GLY A 98 3.64 -2.13 36.71
N ASN A 99 4.82 -2.73 36.90
CA ASN A 99 5.86 -2.78 35.87
C ASN A 99 5.81 -4.13 35.14
N PRO A 100 5.84 -4.15 33.78
CA PRO A 100 5.89 -5.40 33.04
C PRO A 100 7.25 -6.07 33.21
N GLU A 101 7.26 -7.29 33.76
CA GLU A 101 8.42 -8.16 33.69
C GLU A 101 8.50 -8.79 32.30
N LEU A 102 9.63 -8.56 31.62
CA LEU A 102 9.87 -9.07 30.27
C LEU A 102 10.63 -10.39 30.31
N LEU A 103 10.03 -11.43 29.75
CA LEU A 103 10.70 -12.70 29.48
C LEU A 103 11.31 -12.68 28.09
N ARG A 104 12.62 -12.92 28.00
CA ARG A 104 13.28 -13.15 26.71
C ARG A 104 12.80 -14.49 26.16
N ILE A 105 12.11 -14.47 25.03
CA ILE A 105 11.61 -15.69 24.38
C ILE A 105 12.58 -16.22 23.33
N ALA A 106 13.33 -15.34 22.66
CA ALA A 106 14.24 -15.74 21.61
C ALA A 106 15.39 -14.76 21.38
N THR A 107 16.44 -15.25 20.74
CA THR A 107 17.45 -14.39 20.11
C THR A 107 17.87 -14.93 18.79
N VAL A 108 17.80 -14.05 17.81
CA VAL A 108 18.18 -14.31 16.43
C VAL A 108 19.41 -13.48 16.14
N LYS A 109 20.51 -14.15 15.82
CA LYS A 109 21.76 -13.51 15.41
C LYS A 109 21.79 -13.38 13.89
N VAL A 110 22.27 -12.25 13.40
CA VAL A 110 22.66 -12.04 12.01
C VAL A 110 24.07 -12.62 11.84
N GLU A 111 24.18 -13.80 11.21
CA GLU A 111 25.48 -14.49 11.06
C GLU A 111 26.30 -13.94 9.89
N ASN A 112 25.63 -13.63 8.77
CA ASN A 112 26.27 -13.14 7.56
C ASN A 112 25.33 -12.20 6.82
N ILE A 113 25.91 -11.16 6.22
CA ILE A 113 25.26 -10.26 5.28
C ILE A 113 26.19 -10.19 4.07
N ASN A 114 25.74 -10.68 2.91
CA ASN A 114 26.55 -10.56 1.71
C ASN A 114 26.34 -9.17 1.03
N PRO A 115 27.28 -8.72 0.17
CA PRO A 115 27.18 -7.43 -0.54
C PRO A 115 26.01 -7.32 -1.52
N LYS A 116 25.25 -8.40 -1.73
CA LYS A 116 24.08 -8.45 -2.61
C LYS A 116 22.77 -8.48 -1.80
N GLY A 117 22.84 -8.35 -0.47
CA GLY A 117 21.69 -8.27 0.43
C GLY A 117 21.11 -9.60 0.93
N LEU A 118 21.78 -10.74 0.72
CA LEU A 118 21.41 -11.98 1.40
C LEU A 118 21.84 -11.92 2.86
N ILE A 119 20.88 -12.21 3.73
CA ILE A 119 21.08 -12.26 5.17
C ILE A 119 20.87 -13.68 5.65
N THR A 120 21.86 -14.17 6.40
CA THR A 120 21.74 -15.41 7.17
C THR A 120 21.41 -15.07 8.61
N LEU A 121 20.28 -15.60 9.08
CA LEU A 121 19.86 -15.53 10.46
C LEU A 121 20.03 -16.89 11.13
N LYS A 122 20.32 -16.86 12.43
CA LYS A 122 20.35 -18.06 13.27
C LYS A 122 19.73 -17.79 14.63
N MET A 123 18.81 -18.65 15.03
CA MET A 123 18.31 -18.66 16.40
C MET A 123 19.38 -19.23 17.33
N VAL A 124 19.92 -18.39 18.20
CA VAL A 124 20.95 -18.74 19.19
C VAL A 124 20.39 -18.98 20.58
N TYR A 125 19.17 -18.51 20.83
CA TYR A 125 18.45 -18.73 22.08
C TYR A 125 16.95 -18.87 21.80
N PHE A 126 16.30 -19.80 22.51
CA PHE A 126 14.86 -19.96 22.54
C PHE A 126 14.44 -20.48 23.92
N PHE A 127 13.43 -19.86 24.52
CA PHE A 127 13.04 -20.13 25.91
C PHE A 127 12.46 -21.54 26.12
N LEU A 128 11.68 -22.05 25.17
CA LEU A 128 11.07 -23.38 25.29
C LEU A 128 12.08 -24.47 24.94
N SER A 129 12.29 -25.41 25.87
CA SER A 129 13.05 -26.63 25.64
C SER A 129 12.25 -27.64 24.83
N ASP A 130 12.90 -28.30 23.89
CA ASP A 130 12.31 -29.42 23.15
C ASP A 130 12.26 -30.66 24.05
N ASP A 131 11.06 -31.04 24.50
CA ASP A 131 10.81 -32.22 25.34
C ASP A 131 10.50 -33.48 24.50
N GLY A 132 10.64 -33.40 23.17
CA GLY A 132 10.42 -34.49 22.23
C GLY A 132 8.96 -34.79 21.92
N LYS A 133 8.01 -34.43 22.80
CA LYS A 133 6.56 -34.63 22.57
C LYS A 133 5.94 -33.52 21.73
N ASN A 134 6.49 -32.31 21.80
CA ASN A 134 5.98 -31.12 21.09
C ASN A 134 6.96 -30.57 20.05
N SER A 135 7.89 -31.38 19.56
CA SER A 135 9.01 -30.95 18.71
C SER A 135 8.56 -30.21 17.43
N GLU A 136 7.48 -30.67 16.78
CA GLU A 136 6.92 -30.02 15.59
C GLU A 136 6.28 -28.66 15.89
N ILE A 137 5.52 -28.57 16.98
CA ILE A 137 4.90 -27.31 17.43
C ILE A 137 5.99 -26.30 17.79
N ILE A 138 6.99 -26.73 18.57
CA ILE A 138 8.12 -25.90 18.97
C ILE A 138 8.91 -25.44 17.72
N LEU A 139 9.12 -26.30 16.74
CA LEU A 139 9.77 -25.94 15.49
C LEU A 139 8.96 -24.89 14.71
N ASN A 140 7.64 -25.04 14.62
CA ASN A 140 6.77 -24.08 13.96
C ASN A 140 6.79 -22.71 14.67
N ILE A 141 6.77 -22.69 16.00
CA ILE A 141 6.91 -21.43 16.76
C ILE A 141 8.27 -20.80 16.51
N LYS A 142 9.37 -21.58 16.57
CA LYS A 142 10.72 -21.06 16.28
C LYS A 142 10.80 -20.45 14.88
N LYS A 143 10.19 -21.09 13.88
CA LYS A 143 10.08 -20.55 12.53
C LYS A 143 9.30 -19.22 12.56
N THR A 144 8.09 -19.19 13.07
CA THR A 144 7.27 -17.95 13.16
C THR A 144 8.03 -16.79 13.79
N VAL A 145 8.67 -17.01 14.95
CA VAL A 145 9.43 -15.98 15.67
C VAL A 145 10.61 -15.46 14.83
N MET A 146 11.35 -16.36 14.19
CA MET A 146 12.48 -16.01 13.34
C MET A 146 12.05 -15.32 12.04
N GLY A 147 10.92 -15.74 11.46
CA GLY A 147 10.30 -15.10 10.31
C GLY A 147 9.89 -13.66 10.65
N LYS A 148 9.29 -13.44 11.82
CA LYS A 148 8.92 -12.09 12.25
C LYS A 148 10.11 -11.19 12.49
N ALA A 149 11.18 -11.72 13.09
CA ALA A 149 12.44 -10.99 13.25
C ALA A 149 13.01 -10.56 11.90
N PHE A 150 12.98 -11.43 10.89
CA PHE A 150 13.41 -11.10 9.53
C PHE A 150 12.52 -10.05 8.86
N GLU A 151 11.19 -10.15 8.99
CA GLU A 151 10.25 -9.16 8.45
C GLU A 151 10.54 -7.75 8.95
N ILE A 152 10.72 -7.61 10.27
CA ILE A 152 10.99 -6.31 10.89
C ILE A 152 12.40 -5.80 10.51
N LEU A 153 13.41 -6.69 10.51
CA LEU A 153 14.77 -6.37 10.05
C LEU A 153 14.73 -5.77 8.63
N ARG A 154 14.00 -6.44 7.74
CA ARG A 154 13.82 -6.07 6.34
C ARG A 154 13.07 -4.75 6.18
N GLU A 155 12.05 -4.51 7.00
CA GLU A 155 11.34 -3.22 7.04
C GLU A 155 12.24 -2.06 7.49
N ILE A 156 13.10 -2.28 8.50
CA ILE A 156 14.09 -1.28 8.95
C ILE A 156 15.02 -0.90 7.80
N TYR A 157 15.61 -1.90 7.12
CA TYR A 157 16.50 -1.67 5.97
C TYR A 157 15.79 -1.02 4.78
N HIS A 158 14.54 -1.41 4.49
CA HIS A 158 13.76 -0.85 3.40
C HIS A 158 13.39 0.62 3.65
N THR A 159 12.88 0.93 4.84
CA THR A 159 12.48 2.30 5.24
C THR A 159 13.69 3.24 5.26
N HIS A 160 14.86 2.73 5.62
CA HIS A 160 16.10 3.52 5.61
C HIS A 160 16.56 3.87 4.19
N THR A 161 16.37 2.96 3.23
CA THR A 161 16.81 3.14 1.84
C THR A 161 15.80 3.88 0.97
N HIS A 162 14.53 3.96 1.40
CA HIS A 162 13.43 4.58 0.65
C HIS A 162 12.74 5.59 1.58
N HIS A 163 13.02 6.90 1.43
CA HIS A 163 12.54 8.00 2.30
C HIS A 163 11.01 8.25 2.29
N THR A 164 10.17 7.25 2.03
CA THR A 164 8.71 7.38 1.94
C THR A 164 8.02 6.46 2.97
N PRO A 165 7.74 6.95 4.19
CA PRO A 165 7.03 6.20 5.23
C PRO A 165 5.57 5.87 4.88
N GLU A 166 5.03 6.39 3.76
CA GLU A 166 3.65 6.19 3.34
C GLU A 166 3.40 4.87 2.58
N MET A 167 4.44 4.09 2.27
CA MET A 167 4.27 2.76 1.67
C MET A 167 4.15 1.65 2.73
N THR A 168 3.09 1.71 3.55
CA THR A 168 2.64 0.59 4.40
C THR A 168 2.27 -0.67 3.60
N GLU A 169 2.19 -0.57 2.26
CA GLU A 169 1.93 -1.67 1.32
C GLU A 169 3.20 -2.36 0.80
N SER A 170 4.39 -1.86 1.15
CA SER A 170 5.68 -2.38 0.68
C SER A 170 6.02 -3.78 1.21
N SER A 171 5.35 -4.26 2.26
CA SER A 171 5.58 -5.59 2.85
C SER A 171 5.36 -6.75 1.87
N SER A 172 4.46 -6.54 0.90
CA SER A 172 4.10 -7.51 -0.14
C SER A 172 5.17 -7.71 -1.20
N ILE A 173 6.03 -6.69 -1.38
CA ILE A 173 7.12 -6.65 -2.36
C ILE A 173 8.35 -7.40 -1.88
N MET A 174 8.48 -7.54 -0.57
CA MET A 174 9.68 -8.01 0.08
C MET A 174 9.63 -9.54 0.32
N THR A 175 10.77 -10.22 0.16
CA THR A 175 10.87 -11.71 0.23
C THR A 175 10.70 -12.27 1.63
N ARG A 176 10.32 -13.55 1.78
CA ARG A 176 10.22 -14.22 3.09
C ARG A 176 11.56 -14.85 3.50
N LEU A 177 11.66 -15.25 4.76
CA LEU A 177 12.79 -16.04 5.25
C LEU A 177 12.63 -17.51 4.83
N TYR A 178 13.67 -18.12 4.27
CA TYR A 178 13.69 -19.53 3.89
C TYR A 178 14.56 -20.33 4.84
N TYR A 179 14.02 -21.41 5.41
CA TYR A 179 14.75 -22.32 6.32
C TYR A 179 15.47 -23.39 5.51
N VAL A 180 16.56 -23.00 4.87
CA VAL A 180 17.38 -23.84 3.98
C VAL A 180 18.83 -23.86 4.43
N GLU A 181 19.58 -24.88 4.02
CA GLU A 181 20.96 -25.08 4.50
C GLU A 181 21.97 -24.23 3.73
N THR A 182 21.70 -23.98 2.43
CA THR A 182 22.65 -23.36 1.50
C THR A 182 22.12 -22.04 0.94
N GLU A 183 23.04 -21.12 0.62
CA GLU A 183 22.71 -19.86 -0.07
C GLU A 183 22.12 -20.11 -1.46
N LYS A 184 22.61 -21.14 -2.18
CA LYS A 184 22.11 -21.52 -3.51
C LYS A 184 20.63 -21.88 -3.46
N GLU A 185 20.23 -22.76 -2.54
CA GLU A 185 18.82 -23.14 -2.38
C GLU A 185 17.97 -21.93 -1.99
N ALA A 186 18.48 -21.04 -1.12
CA ALA A 186 17.77 -19.82 -0.76
C ALA A 186 17.53 -18.92 -1.98
N CYS A 187 18.53 -18.75 -2.85
CA CYS A 187 18.40 -18.00 -4.09
C CYS A 187 17.35 -18.62 -5.01
N GLU A 188 17.36 -19.94 -5.20
CA GLU A 188 16.36 -20.64 -6.02
C GLU A 188 14.94 -20.43 -5.48
N ARG A 189 14.75 -20.46 -4.15
CA ARG A 189 13.46 -20.19 -3.51
C ARG A 189 13.01 -18.74 -3.69
N VAL A 190 13.92 -17.77 -3.64
CA VAL A 190 13.63 -16.35 -3.92
C VAL A 190 13.21 -16.16 -5.38
N VAL A 191 13.93 -16.77 -6.33
CA VAL A 191 13.57 -16.72 -7.76
C VAL A 191 12.17 -17.31 -7.96
N GLN A 192 11.91 -18.50 -7.42
CA GLN A 192 10.60 -19.14 -7.55
C GLN A 192 9.48 -18.26 -6.98
N TRP A 193 9.70 -17.62 -5.83
CA TRP A 193 8.72 -16.71 -5.23
C TRP A 193 8.35 -15.55 -6.15
N TYR A 194 9.34 -14.92 -6.80
CA TYR A 194 9.08 -13.87 -7.77
C TYR A 194 8.42 -14.38 -9.06
N LEU A 195 8.78 -15.56 -9.54
CA LEU A 195 8.10 -16.19 -10.69
C LEU A 195 6.62 -16.50 -10.39
N ASP A 196 6.33 -16.97 -9.17
CA ASP A 196 4.96 -17.20 -8.72
C ASP A 196 4.15 -15.88 -8.66
N LYS A 197 4.79 -14.78 -8.23
CA LYS A 197 4.18 -13.44 -8.28
C LYS A 197 3.90 -12.98 -9.70
N ILE A 198 4.82 -13.20 -10.64
CA ILE A 198 4.58 -12.92 -12.07
C ILE A 198 3.31 -13.61 -12.54
N ARG A 199 3.20 -14.91 -12.29
CA ARG A 199 2.02 -15.69 -12.66
C ARG A 199 0.75 -15.13 -12.01
N TYR A 200 0.78 -14.89 -10.69
CA TYR A 200 -0.36 -14.36 -9.95
C TYR A 200 -0.91 -13.06 -10.54
N TYR A 201 -0.05 -12.07 -10.80
CA TYR A 201 -0.50 -10.78 -11.34
C TYR A 201 -0.93 -10.87 -12.81
N HIS A 202 -0.29 -11.72 -13.62
CA HIS A 202 -0.69 -11.91 -15.02
C HIS A 202 -2.02 -12.66 -15.16
N GLU A 203 -2.38 -13.52 -14.20
CA GLU A 203 -3.71 -14.11 -14.13
C GLU A 203 -4.74 -13.07 -13.62
N TRP A 204 -4.40 -12.31 -12.58
CA TRP A 204 -5.37 -11.48 -11.87
C TRP A 204 -5.65 -10.12 -12.52
N ILE A 205 -4.63 -9.37 -12.94
CA ILE A 205 -4.77 -7.99 -13.43
C ILE A 205 -5.67 -7.92 -14.68
N PRO A 206 -5.47 -8.74 -15.73
CA PRO A 206 -6.30 -8.65 -16.93
C PRO A 206 -7.78 -8.89 -16.66
N ASP A 207 -8.09 -9.87 -15.79
CA ASP A 207 -9.48 -10.17 -15.44
C ASP A 207 -10.11 -9.07 -14.57
N TYR A 208 -9.33 -8.46 -13.67
CA TYR A 208 -9.77 -7.28 -12.95
C TYR A 208 -10.03 -6.10 -13.90
N LEU A 209 -9.14 -5.82 -14.87
CA LEU A 209 -9.33 -4.76 -15.86
C LEU A 209 -10.59 -4.97 -16.71
N LYS A 210 -10.87 -6.20 -17.14
CA LYS A 210 -12.13 -6.54 -17.84
C LYS A 210 -13.35 -6.26 -16.95
N MET A 211 -13.31 -6.67 -15.68
CA MET A 211 -14.38 -6.39 -14.72
C MET A 211 -14.59 -4.88 -14.55
N VAL A 212 -13.50 -4.11 -14.40
CA VAL A 212 -13.54 -2.65 -14.29
C VAL A 212 -14.18 -2.05 -15.55
N GLY A 213 -13.73 -2.42 -16.75
CA GLY A 213 -14.32 -1.96 -18.00
C GLY A 213 -15.83 -2.24 -18.09
N ASN A 214 -16.27 -3.43 -17.70
CA ASN A 214 -17.70 -3.80 -17.71
C ASN A 214 -18.52 -3.02 -16.67
N LYS A 215 -18.00 -2.86 -15.45
CA LYS A 215 -18.67 -2.09 -14.40
C LYS A 215 -18.79 -0.62 -14.76
N LEU A 216 -17.74 -0.03 -15.32
CA LEU A 216 -17.75 1.38 -15.73
C LEU A 216 -18.73 1.66 -16.87
N LYS A 217 -18.93 0.71 -17.80
CA LYS A 217 -19.92 0.83 -18.88
C LYS A 217 -21.36 0.69 -18.39
N ASN A 218 -21.62 -0.24 -17.47
CA ASN A 218 -22.99 -0.58 -17.05
C ASN A 218 -23.49 0.23 -15.85
N GLU A 219 -22.60 0.69 -14.98
CA GLU A 219 -22.98 1.50 -13.82
C GLU A 219 -23.05 2.99 -14.22
N LYS A 220 -24.27 3.55 -14.27
CA LYS A 220 -24.54 5.01 -14.21
C LYS A 220 -24.12 5.63 -12.86
N SER A 221 -23.28 4.94 -12.10
CA SER A 221 -22.95 5.25 -10.71
C SER A 221 -21.92 6.37 -10.63
N ILE A 222 -22.17 7.25 -9.66
CA ILE A 222 -21.39 8.40 -9.18
C ILE A 222 -19.88 8.22 -9.38
N ALA A 223 -19.21 9.27 -9.89
CA ALA A 223 -17.76 9.34 -10.15
C ALA A 223 -16.85 8.72 -9.06
N LYS A 224 -17.31 8.75 -7.80
CA LYS A 224 -16.63 8.17 -6.63
C LYS A 224 -16.37 6.66 -6.74
N ASN A 225 -17.31 5.86 -7.27
CA ASN A 225 -17.11 4.42 -7.40
C ASN A 225 -16.12 4.08 -8.53
N ARG A 226 -16.10 4.90 -9.58
CA ARG A 226 -15.18 4.73 -10.72
C ARG A 226 -13.73 4.96 -10.30
N LEU A 227 -13.48 6.05 -9.57
CA LEU A 227 -12.17 6.36 -9.02
C LEU A 227 -11.67 5.25 -8.10
N LYS A 228 -12.55 4.62 -7.30
CA LYS A 228 -12.20 3.49 -6.45
C LYS A 228 -11.74 2.27 -7.26
N TYR A 229 -12.46 1.91 -8.33
CA TYR A 229 -12.08 0.75 -9.16
C TYR A 229 -10.76 1.00 -9.90
N MET A 230 -10.57 2.21 -10.44
CA MET A 230 -9.33 2.60 -11.11
C MET A 230 -8.14 2.63 -10.16
N SER A 231 -8.30 3.21 -8.96
CA SER A 231 -7.20 3.29 -7.99
C SER A 231 -6.74 1.93 -7.49
N VAL A 232 -7.66 0.97 -7.37
CA VAL A 232 -7.32 -0.42 -7.04
C VAL A 232 -6.50 -1.06 -8.18
N ALA A 233 -6.95 -0.94 -9.43
CA ALA A 233 -6.21 -1.47 -10.58
C ALA A 233 -4.80 -0.85 -10.69
N GLU A 234 -4.72 0.47 -10.58
CA GLU A 234 -3.45 1.22 -10.61
C GLU A 234 -2.50 0.76 -9.51
N LYS A 235 -3.01 0.58 -8.28
CA LYS A 235 -2.23 0.08 -7.15
C LYS A 235 -1.65 -1.31 -7.43
N PHE A 236 -2.46 -2.24 -7.94
CA PHE A 236 -1.98 -3.59 -8.28
C PHE A 236 -0.94 -3.58 -9.40
N ILE A 237 -1.14 -2.78 -10.44
CA ILE A 237 -0.18 -2.62 -11.54
C ILE A 237 1.14 -2.05 -11.04
N ARG A 238 1.08 -0.98 -10.22
CA ARG A 238 2.27 -0.36 -9.62
C ARG A 238 3.01 -1.36 -8.72
N GLN A 239 2.28 -2.11 -7.91
CA GLN A 239 2.86 -3.15 -7.04
C GLN A 239 3.55 -4.24 -7.88
N ALA A 240 2.87 -4.81 -8.87
CA ALA A 240 3.43 -5.83 -9.75
C ALA A 240 4.72 -5.35 -10.43
N LYS A 241 4.71 -4.12 -10.98
CA LYS A 241 5.91 -3.52 -11.59
C LYS A 241 7.07 -3.40 -10.60
N GLY A 242 6.79 -2.94 -9.38
CA GLY A 242 7.79 -2.87 -8.31
C GLY A 242 8.38 -4.24 -7.99
N GLU A 243 7.54 -5.24 -7.77
CA GLU A 243 7.96 -6.62 -7.48
C GLU A 243 8.82 -7.21 -8.61
N TYR A 244 8.47 -6.96 -9.86
CA TYR A 244 9.25 -7.46 -11.00
C TYR A 244 10.60 -6.78 -11.12
N LEU A 245 10.70 -5.48 -10.83
CA LEU A 245 11.98 -4.77 -10.80
C LEU A 245 12.90 -5.32 -9.71
N TYR A 246 12.36 -5.62 -8.52
CA TYR A 246 13.15 -6.29 -7.47
C TYR A 246 13.59 -7.70 -7.88
N GLY A 247 12.70 -8.48 -8.47
CA GLY A 247 13.03 -9.81 -9.00
C GLY A 247 14.10 -9.77 -10.11
N GLN A 248 14.00 -8.81 -11.04
CA GLN A 248 14.99 -8.59 -12.09
C GLN A 248 16.36 -8.25 -11.51
N ASN A 249 16.40 -7.34 -10.54
CA ASN A 249 17.63 -6.97 -9.85
C ASN A 249 18.24 -8.16 -9.12
N PHE A 250 17.43 -8.96 -8.41
CA PHE A 250 17.88 -10.17 -7.74
C PHE A 250 18.54 -11.13 -8.72
N VAL A 251 17.84 -11.49 -9.80
CA VAL A 251 18.37 -12.43 -10.79
C VAL A 251 19.63 -11.88 -11.45
N THR A 252 19.66 -10.60 -11.79
CA THR A 252 20.84 -9.97 -12.38
C THR A 252 22.05 -10.07 -11.44
N TYR A 253 21.86 -9.82 -10.14
CA TYR A 253 22.95 -9.92 -9.16
C TYR A 253 23.45 -11.35 -8.95
N PHE A 254 22.56 -12.34 -8.86
CA PHE A 254 22.94 -13.70 -8.47
C PHE A 254 23.19 -14.64 -9.65
N TYR A 255 22.59 -14.37 -10.80
CA TYR A 255 22.65 -15.23 -11.97
C TYR A 255 23.24 -14.53 -13.20
N GLY A 256 23.24 -13.19 -13.29
CA GLY A 256 23.57 -12.45 -14.53
C GLY A 256 24.93 -12.71 -15.20
N ASN A 257 25.88 -13.38 -14.53
CA ASN A 257 27.18 -13.75 -15.11
C ASN A 257 27.26 -15.20 -15.64
N ASP A 258 26.24 -16.04 -15.45
CA ASP A 258 26.25 -17.44 -15.90
C ASP A 258 25.82 -17.60 -17.38
N THR A 259 26.67 -18.16 -18.22
CA THR A 259 26.53 -18.02 -19.69
C THR A 259 25.47 -18.90 -20.37
N ASN A 260 24.89 -19.91 -19.69
CA ASN A 260 24.01 -20.90 -20.35
C ASN A 260 22.53 -20.87 -19.93
N GLU A 261 22.18 -20.76 -18.63
CA GLU A 261 20.78 -20.65 -18.16
C GLU A 261 20.41 -19.22 -17.71
N SER A 262 21.41 -18.39 -17.41
CA SER A 262 21.17 -17.09 -16.79
C SER A 262 20.65 -16.01 -17.74
N ASN A 263 20.75 -16.20 -19.05
CA ASN A 263 20.19 -15.26 -20.01
C ASN A 263 18.67 -15.32 -20.11
N MET A 264 18.01 -16.35 -19.57
CA MET A 264 16.56 -16.49 -19.67
C MET A 264 15.82 -15.79 -18.53
N LEU A 265 16.30 -15.92 -17.29
CA LEU A 265 15.60 -15.37 -16.11
C LEU A 265 15.45 -13.83 -16.17
N PRO A 266 16.50 -13.02 -16.43
CA PRO A 266 16.36 -11.58 -16.56
C PRO A 266 15.38 -11.17 -17.67
N LYS A 267 15.36 -11.90 -18.79
CA LYS A 267 14.41 -11.67 -19.90
C LYS A 267 12.97 -11.97 -19.51
N ILE A 268 12.72 -12.98 -18.68
CA ILE A 268 11.37 -13.25 -18.15
C ILE A 268 10.87 -12.04 -17.36
N PHE A 269 11.72 -11.48 -16.48
CA PHE A 269 11.36 -10.28 -15.72
C PHE A 269 11.18 -9.04 -16.61
N GLU A 270 12.06 -8.83 -17.58
CA GLU A 270 11.94 -7.75 -18.56
C GLU A 270 10.61 -7.82 -19.32
N ASN A 271 10.26 -9.00 -19.84
CA ASN A 271 8.98 -9.24 -20.52
C ASN A 271 7.78 -9.03 -19.58
N ALA A 272 7.89 -9.45 -18.31
CA ALA A 272 6.85 -9.25 -17.31
C ALA A 272 6.63 -7.76 -17.00
N ILE A 273 7.70 -6.96 -16.94
CA ILE A 273 7.62 -5.50 -16.78
C ILE A 273 6.95 -4.86 -17.99
N MET A 274 7.37 -5.23 -19.20
CA MET A 274 6.74 -4.74 -20.44
C MET A 274 5.25 -5.08 -20.52
N SER A 275 4.88 -6.30 -20.12
CA SER A 275 3.49 -6.76 -20.07
C SER A 275 2.65 -5.91 -19.10
N VAL A 276 3.17 -5.63 -17.89
CA VAL A 276 2.47 -4.75 -16.92
C VAL A 276 2.36 -3.31 -17.42
N ASP A 277 3.34 -2.81 -18.16
CA ASP A 277 3.25 -1.48 -18.79
C ASP A 277 2.15 -1.42 -19.88
N ILE A 278 1.95 -2.51 -20.63
CA ILE A 278 0.82 -2.64 -21.55
C ILE A 278 -0.50 -2.63 -20.78
N LEU A 279 -0.62 -3.38 -19.69
CA LEU A 279 -1.83 -3.40 -18.84
C LEU A 279 -2.12 -2.03 -18.21
N ALA A 280 -1.09 -1.26 -17.84
CA ALA A 280 -1.22 0.11 -17.37
C ALA A 280 -1.79 1.03 -18.47
N GLN A 281 -1.33 0.86 -19.71
CA GLN A 281 -1.87 1.59 -20.85
C GLN A 281 -3.30 1.19 -21.18
N GLU A 282 -3.67 -0.08 -21.03
CA GLU A 282 -5.06 -0.55 -21.17
C GLU A 282 -5.98 0.10 -20.14
N LEU A 283 -5.58 0.16 -18.86
CA LEU A 283 -6.32 0.86 -17.81
C LEU A 283 -6.56 2.33 -18.16
N LYS A 284 -5.51 3.02 -18.64
CA LYS A 284 -5.59 4.41 -19.09
C LYS A 284 -6.56 4.57 -20.27
N ASN A 285 -6.54 3.65 -21.22
CA ASN A 285 -7.46 3.66 -22.36
C ASN A 285 -8.92 3.44 -21.92
N ILE A 286 -9.18 2.51 -20.98
CA ILE A 286 -10.52 2.32 -20.40
C ILE A 286 -11.01 3.63 -19.77
N TYR A 287 -10.16 4.30 -18.99
CA TYR A 287 -10.50 5.58 -18.38
C TYR A 287 -10.84 6.65 -19.43
N SER A 288 -9.96 6.82 -20.43
CA SER A 288 -10.17 7.81 -21.49
C SER A 288 -11.44 7.56 -22.28
N ASN A 289 -11.75 6.31 -22.64
CA ASN A 289 -12.96 5.97 -23.37
C ASN A 289 -14.23 6.32 -22.58
N VAL A 290 -14.24 6.02 -21.27
CA VAL A 290 -15.36 6.39 -20.39
C VAL A 290 -15.54 7.90 -20.34
N CYS A 291 -14.46 8.68 -20.18
CA CYS A 291 -14.55 10.15 -20.15
C CYS A 291 -15.05 10.74 -21.48
N VAL A 292 -14.64 10.17 -22.61
CA VAL A 292 -15.12 10.60 -23.94
C VAL A 292 -16.61 10.32 -24.09
N GLU A 293 -17.08 9.12 -23.73
CA GLU A 293 -18.50 8.77 -23.77
C GLU A 293 -19.35 9.70 -22.88
N GLU A 294 -18.87 10.04 -21.68
CA GLU A 294 -19.56 11.00 -20.80
C GLU A 294 -19.61 12.40 -21.40
N THR A 295 -18.50 12.87 -21.98
CA THR A 295 -18.43 14.19 -22.60
C THR A 295 -19.43 14.30 -23.75
N LEU A 296 -19.57 13.24 -24.55
CA LEU A 296 -20.57 13.17 -25.61
C LEU A 296 -22.00 13.22 -25.04
N GLN A 297 -22.30 12.46 -23.98
CA GLN A 297 -23.61 12.48 -23.32
C GLN A 297 -23.96 13.84 -22.71
N ILE A 298 -22.98 14.51 -22.09
CA ILE A 298 -23.14 15.87 -21.55
C ILE A 298 -23.43 16.84 -22.69
N ASN A 299 -22.67 16.76 -23.79
CA ASN A 299 -22.88 17.63 -24.96
C ASN A 299 -24.28 17.43 -25.58
N GLU A 300 -24.75 16.20 -25.71
CA GLU A 300 -26.11 15.91 -26.18
C GLU A 300 -27.18 16.43 -25.23
N SER A 301 -26.96 16.32 -23.91
CA SER A 301 -27.88 16.81 -22.90
C SER A 301 -27.92 18.34 -22.89
N MET A 302 -26.76 19.00 -22.98
CA MET A 302 -26.65 20.45 -23.11
C MET A 302 -27.34 20.94 -24.38
N LYS A 303 -27.16 20.26 -25.52
CA LYS A 303 -27.86 20.60 -26.76
C LYS A 303 -29.38 20.50 -26.60
N ARG A 304 -29.88 19.45 -25.93
CA ARG A 304 -31.31 19.32 -25.61
C ARG A 304 -31.80 20.45 -24.71
N ILE A 305 -31.06 20.78 -23.66
CA ILE A 305 -31.38 21.90 -22.75
C ILE A 305 -31.41 23.22 -23.53
N SER A 306 -30.42 23.49 -24.38
CA SER A 306 -30.41 24.70 -25.22
C SER A 306 -31.63 24.80 -26.13
N ILE A 307 -32.08 23.69 -26.72
CA ILE A 307 -33.31 23.65 -27.51
C ILE A 307 -34.53 23.97 -26.63
N TYR A 308 -34.65 23.34 -25.46
CA TYR A 308 -35.76 23.61 -24.54
C TYR A 308 -35.79 25.05 -24.05
N VAL A 309 -34.63 25.62 -23.69
CA VAL A 309 -34.50 27.03 -23.31
C VAL A 309 -34.92 27.94 -24.48
N GLY A 310 -34.52 27.62 -25.70
CA GLY A 310 -34.95 28.35 -26.90
C GLY A 310 -36.47 28.31 -27.12
N ILE A 311 -37.10 27.14 -26.93
CA ILE A 311 -38.56 26.99 -27.00
C ILE A 311 -39.24 27.82 -25.91
N ILE A 312 -38.76 27.74 -24.67
CA ILE A 312 -39.32 28.51 -23.55
C ILE A 312 -39.20 30.02 -23.84
N ALA A 313 -38.04 30.49 -24.29
CA ALA A 313 -37.84 31.90 -24.63
C ALA A 313 -38.81 32.36 -25.74
N LEU A 314 -39.03 31.54 -26.77
CA LEU A 314 -40.00 31.83 -27.83
C LEU A 314 -41.43 31.91 -27.29
N LEU A 315 -41.84 30.96 -26.44
CA LEU A 315 -43.17 30.96 -25.82
C LEU A 315 -43.37 32.17 -24.91
N THR A 316 -42.35 32.55 -24.13
CA THR A 316 -42.40 33.76 -23.30
C THR A 316 -42.53 35.02 -24.15
N LEU A 317 -41.81 35.11 -25.27
CA LEU A 317 -41.92 36.24 -26.21
C LEU A 317 -43.34 36.33 -26.79
N LEU A 318 -43.90 35.21 -27.25
CA LEU A 318 -45.27 35.16 -27.78
C LEU A 318 -46.32 35.54 -26.73
N ALA A 319 -46.19 35.04 -25.49
CA ALA A 319 -47.09 35.40 -24.40
C ALA A 319 -47.00 36.90 -24.07
N THR A 320 -45.78 37.46 -24.05
CA THR A 320 -45.56 38.90 -23.82
C THR A 320 -46.17 39.75 -24.93
N ALA A 321 -45.97 39.36 -26.19
CA ALA A 321 -46.57 40.04 -27.34
C ALA A 321 -48.11 39.97 -27.32
N ALA A 322 -48.69 38.80 -27.02
CA ALA A 322 -50.13 38.65 -26.86
C ALA A 322 -50.69 39.53 -25.74
N THR A 323 -49.98 39.61 -24.61
CA THR A 323 -50.36 40.47 -23.47
C THR A 323 -50.35 41.94 -23.89
N PHE A 324 -49.34 42.36 -24.65
CA PHE A 324 -49.24 43.73 -25.16
C PHE A 324 -50.39 44.08 -26.13
N ILE A 325 -50.74 43.18 -27.05
CA ILE A 325 -51.87 43.37 -27.97
C ILE A 325 -53.18 43.53 -27.20
N VAL A 326 -53.44 42.63 -26.23
CA VAL A 326 -54.65 42.70 -25.39
C VAL A 326 -54.69 44.00 -24.58
N GLN A 327 -53.55 44.45 -24.05
CA GLN A 327 -53.47 45.73 -23.32
C GLN A 327 -53.78 46.92 -24.24
N MET A 328 -53.25 46.94 -25.47
CA MET A 328 -53.55 48.01 -26.43
C MET A 328 -55.03 48.06 -26.81
N GLU A 329 -55.67 46.91 -27.04
CA GLU A 329 -57.11 46.85 -27.33
C GLU A 329 -57.94 47.30 -26.14
N TYR A 330 -57.56 46.89 -24.93
CA TYR A 330 -58.21 47.33 -23.69
C TYR A 330 -58.10 48.85 -23.49
N ASP A 331 -56.91 49.42 -23.66
CA ASP A 331 -56.68 50.87 -23.53
C ASP A 331 -57.47 51.66 -24.58
N SER A 332 -57.56 51.14 -25.81
CA SER A 332 -58.36 51.74 -26.88
C SER A 332 -59.86 51.73 -26.55
N LEU A 333 -60.38 50.60 -26.08
CA LEU A 333 -61.78 50.46 -25.65
C LEU A 333 -62.09 51.37 -24.47
N TYR A 334 -61.20 51.41 -23.47
CA TYR A 334 -61.34 52.28 -22.30
C TYR A 334 -61.36 53.76 -22.70
N SER A 335 -60.47 54.19 -23.60
CA SER A 335 -60.44 55.55 -24.14
C SER A 335 -61.74 55.91 -24.86
N PHE A 336 -62.28 55.01 -25.68
CA PHE A 336 -63.56 55.19 -26.35
C PHE A 336 -64.74 55.33 -25.37
N ILE A 337 -64.80 54.47 -24.35
CA ILE A 337 -65.83 54.53 -23.29
C ILE A 337 -65.71 55.84 -22.51
N SER A 338 -64.50 56.24 -22.10
CA SER A 338 -64.27 57.49 -21.37
C SER A 338 -64.70 58.72 -22.19
N ALA A 339 -64.30 58.80 -23.46
CA ALA A 339 -64.69 59.89 -24.35
C ALA A 339 -66.21 59.94 -24.56
N SER A 340 -66.86 58.78 -24.66
CA SER A 340 -68.32 58.68 -24.76
C SER A 340 -69.00 59.19 -23.48
N PHE A 341 -68.48 58.85 -22.30
CA PHE A 341 -68.97 59.36 -21.01
C PHE A 341 -68.79 60.87 -20.87
N ASP A 342 -67.64 61.41 -21.26
CA ASP A 342 -67.37 62.86 -21.22
C ASP A 342 -68.30 63.61 -22.18
N THR A 343 -68.58 63.05 -23.35
CA THR A 343 -69.56 63.61 -24.30
C THR A 343 -70.98 63.62 -23.72
N ILE A 344 -71.40 62.53 -23.08
CA ILE A 344 -72.72 62.45 -22.42
C ILE A 344 -72.82 63.46 -21.27
N LYS A 345 -71.78 63.60 -20.43
CA LYS A 345 -71.74 64.60 -19.36
C LYS A 345 -71.84 66.02 -19.91
N GLY A 346 -71.13 66.33 -21.00
CA GLY A 346 -71.21 67.64 -21.67
C GLY A 346 -72.58 67.93 -22.29
N PHE A 347 -73.36 66.90 -22.64
CA PHE A 347 -74.73 67.05 -23.14
C PHE A 347 -75.77 67.23 -22.02
N LEU A 348 -75.49 66.73 -20.81
CA LEU A 348 -76.38 66.78 -19.65
C LEU A 348 -76.13 67.98 -18.72
N ALA A 349 -75.02 68.70 -18.90
CA ALA A 349 -74.71 69.96 -18.22
C ALA A 349 -75.21 71.15 -19.05
#